data_AF-A0A1I7YWR8-F1
#
_entry.id   AF-A0A1I7YWR8-F1
#
_cell.length_a   1.000
_cell.length_b   1.000
_cell.length_c   1.000
_cell.angle_alpha   90.00
_cell.angle_beta   90.00
_cell.angle_gamma   90.00
#
_symmetry.space_group_name_H-M   'P 1'
#
loop_
_entity.id
_entity.type
_entity.pdbx_description
1 polymer ?
#
loop_
_entity_poly.entity_id
_entity_poly.type
_entity_poly.pdbx_seq_one_letter_code
_entity_poly.pdbx_strand_id
1 'polypeptide(L)'
;MSAEQPQSPTLASLPRIPQELADGVAVQVHQLKHVVTEEKNVLPTKDDLSQEKQHYEFKTGIQNFQRGQLKRTDTEEKQVLPSCEDVALERQHEEFKQGIESFHAEQLRTVKTEEKVVLPSKEDIVKEKVPHLAAHFDKGELHHVEPTVKSGLPTPEEYAREKVKSLAAKYDHKELKHIEPTVKTGVEVIDESH
;
A
#
# COMPACT_ATOMS: atom_id res chain seq x y z
N MET A 1 3.75 -90.31 34.76
CA MET A 1 3.67 -88.89 35.15
C MET A 1 2.20 -88.60 35.47
N SER A 2 1.83 -88.67 36.75
CA SER A 2 0.44 -88.39 37.18
C SER A 2 0.18 -86.90 37.05
N ALA A 3 -0.77 -86.52 36.20
CA ALA A 3 -1.19 -85.13 36.03
C ALA A 3 -2.06 -84.73 37.23
N GLU A 4 -1.57 -83.77 38.00
CA GLU A 4 -2.26 -83.15 39.13
C GLU A 4 -3.53 -82.44 38.62
N GLN A 5 -4.70 -82.87 39.08
CA GLN A 5 -5.98 -82.26 38.69
C GLN A 5 -6.06 -80.82 39.21
N PRO A 6 -6.59 -79.86 38.43
CA PRO A 6 -6.71 -78.47 38.87
C PRO A 6 -7.66 -78.36 40.07
N GLN A 7 -7.11 -77.98 41.24
CA GLN A 7 -7.90 -77.69 42.43
C GLN A 7 -8.59 -76.33 42.29
N SER A 8 -9.90 -76.30 42.43
CA SER A 8 -10.67 -75.05 42.46
C SER A 8 -10.20 -74.17 43.64
N PRO A 9 -10.02 -72.86 43.44
CA PRO A 9 -9.57 -71.97 44.50
C PRO A 9 -10.55 -71.96 45.68
N THR A 10 -10.04 -72.24 46.88
CA THR A 10 -10.79 -72.13 48.14
C THR A 10 -11.04 -70.65 48.47
N LEU A 11 -12.11 -70.31 49.20
CA LEU A 11 -12.47 -68.92 49.57
C LEU A 11 -11.30 -68.08 50.13
N ALA A 12 -10.33 -68.71 50.80
CA ALA A 12 -9.15 -68.04 51.34
C ALA A 12 -8.13 -67.57 50.29
N SER A 13 -8.19 -68.12 49.07
CA SER A 13 -7.25 -67.81 47.96
C SER A 13 -7.75 -66.69 47.04
N LEU A 14 -8.98 -66.22 47.21
CA LEU A 14 -9.51 -65.09 46.45
C LEU A 14 -9.02 -63.76 47.06
N PRO A 15 -8.61 -62.78 46.22
CA PRO A 15 -8.24 -61.47 46.72
C PRO A 15 -9.43 -60.82 47.43
N ARG A 16 -9.25 -60.45 48.70
CA ARG A 16 -10.24 -59.70 49.49
C ARG A 16 -10.02 -58.20 49.33
N ILE A 17 -11.11 -57.45 49.26
CA ILE A 17 -11.05 -56.00 49.38
C ILE A 17 -10.46 -55.64 50.77
N PRO A 18 -9.65 -54.57 50.87
CA PRO A 18 -9.19 -54.06 52.16
C PRO A 18 -10.36 -53.82 53.10
N GLN A 19 -10.22 -54.24 54.36
CA GLN A 19 -11.28 -54.19 55.37
C GLN A 19 -11.83 -52.76 55.54
N GLU A 20 -10.97 -51.73 55.48
CA GLU A 20 -11.38 -50.32 55.57
C GLU A 20 -12.34 -49.90 54.45
N LEU A 21 -12.13 -50.40 53.22
CA LEU A 21 -13.03 -50.12 52.11
C LEU A 21 -14.34 -50.91 52.24
N ALA A 22 -14.28 -52.14 52.75
CA ALA A 22 -15.46 -52.95 53.03
C ALA A 22 -16.36 -52.27 54.08
N ASP A 23 -15.77 -51.84 55.19
CA ASP A 23 -16.47 -51.19 56.29
C ASP A 23 -16.99 -49.80 55.88
N GLY A 24 -16.19 -49.04 55.12
CA GLY A 24 -16.59 -47.74 54.57
C GLY A 24 -17.80 -47.84 53.64
N VAL A 25 -17.78 -48.80 52.69
CA VAL A 25 -18.92 -49.03 51.79
C VAL A 25 -20.15 -49.52 52.57
N ALA A 26 -19.99 -50.45 53.52
CA ALA A 26 -21.10 -50.97 54.32
C ALA A 26 -21.84 -49.86 55.09
N VAL A 27 -21.10 -48.88 55.62
CA VAL A 27 -21.68 -47.72 56.30
C VAL A 27 -22.36 -46.77 55.29
N GLN A 28 -21.68 -46.44 54.18
CA GLN A 28 -22.18 -45.49 53.19
C GLN A 28 -23.40 -45.98 52.39
N VAL A 29 -23.62 -47.29 52.26
CA VAL A 29 -24.80 -47.85 51.56
C VAL A 29 -26.12 -47.33 52.16
N HIS A 30 -26.15 -47.11 53.49
CA HIS A 30 -27.33 -46.59 54.19
C HIS A 30 -27.52 -45.06 54.03
N GLN A 31 -26.53 -44.36 53.47
CA GLN A 31 -26.55 -42.92 53.23
C GLN A 31 -26.80 -42.55 51.76
N LEU A 32 -26.96 -43.55 50.89
CA LEU A 32 -27.38 -43.31 49.52
C LEU A 32 -28.83 -42.84 49.51
N LYS A 33 -29.09 -41.73 48.83
CA LYS A 33 -30.47 -41.28 48.61
C LYS A 33 -31.19 -42.33 47.77
N HIS A 34 -32.32 -42.82 48.26
CA HIS A 34 -33.17 -43.70 47.47
C HIS A 34 -33.67 -42.94 46.24
N VAL A 35 -33.22 -43.33 45.06
CA VAL A 35 -33.72 -42.80 43.78
C VAL A 35 -34.73 -43.81 43.25
N VAL A 36 -36.00 -43.40 43.20
CA VAL A 36 -37.04 -44.16 42.49
C VAL A 36 -36.78 -43.98 41.00
N THR A 37 -36.36 -45.05 40.33
CA THR A 37 -36.24 -45.07 38.87
C THR A 37 -37.63 -45.30 38.28
N GLU A 38 -38.20 -44.28 37.63
CA GLU A 38 -39.41 -44.45 36.84
C GLU A 38 -39.05 -44.88 35.41
N GLU A 39 -39.44 -46.08 35.01
CA GLU A 39 -39.34 -46.55 33.63
C GLU A 39 -40.41 -45.84 32.78
N LYS A 40 -39.99 -44.89 31.96
CA LYS A 40 -40.90 -44.18 31.05
C LYS A 40 -41.13 -44.97 29.76
N ASN A 41 -42.07 -45.90 29.81
CA ASN A 41 -42.63 -46.55 28.64
C ASN A 41 -43.67 -45.65 27.97
N VAL A 42 -43.21 -44.61 27.28
CA VAL A 42 -44.08 -43.71 26.51
C VAL A 42 -44.50 -44.44 25.23
N LEU A 43 -45.81 -44.61 25.04
CA LEU A 43 -46.34 -45.16 23.81
C LEU A 43 -46.18 -44.14 22.67
N PRO A 44 -45.98 -44.59 21.42
CA PRO A 44 -46.00 -43.70 20.27
C PRO A 44 -47.26 -42.84 20.26
N THR A 45 -47.09 -41.55 20.04
CA THR A 45 -48.21 -40.63 19.89
C THR A 45 -48.90 -40.85 18.54
N LYS A 46 -50.11 -40.29 18.40
CA LYS A 46 -50.82 -40.30 17.11
C LYS A 46 -49.99 -39.62 16.00
N ASP A 47 -49.24 -38.59 16.36
CA ASP A 47 -48.39 -37.86 15.42
C ASP A 47 -47.22 -38.73 14.95
N ASP A 48 -46.58 -39.48 15.86
CA ASP A 48 -45.49 -40.42 15.52
C ASP A 48 -45.96 -41.46 14.49
N LEU A 49 -47.13 -42.05 14.71
CA LEU A 49 -47.73 -43.02 13.79
C LEU A 49 -48.09 -42.39 12.43
N SER A 50 -48.57 -41.14 12.44
CA SER A 50 -48.91 -40.44 11.22
C SER A 50 -47.68 -40.13 10.36
N GLN A 51 -46.58 -39.70 11.00
CA GLN A 51 -45.31 -39.45 10.33
C GLN A 51 -44.71 -40.74 9.78
N GLU A 52 -44.73 -41.81 10.56
CA GLU A 52 -44.23 -43.11 10.11
C GLU A 52 -45.02 -43.63 8.91
N LYS A 53 -46.35 -43.50 8.93
CA LYS A 53 -47.21 -43.86 7.79
C LYS A 53 -46.88 -43.05 6.54
N GLN A 54 -46.75 -41.72 6.67
CA GLN A 54 -46.37 -40.85 5.55
C GLN A 54 -45.00 -41.23 4.97
N HIS A 55 -44.03 -41.48 5.83
CA HIS A 55 -42.69 -41.89 5.43
C HIS A 55 -42.67 -43.25 4.72
N TYR A 56 -43.49 -44.20 5.20
CA TYR A 56 -43.65 -45.49 4.56
C TYR A 56 -44.27 -45.33 3.16
N GLU A 57 -45.40 -44.62 3.05
CA GLU A 57 -46.09 -44.36 1.78
C GLU A 57 -45.16 -43.67 0.77
N PHE A 58 -44.39 -42.67 1.21
CA PHE A 58 -43.42 -41.98 0.37
C PHE A 58 -42.33 -42.92 -0.16
N LYS A 59 -41.73 -43.74 0.72
CA LYS A 59 -40.70 -44.71 0.32
C LYS A 59 -41.24 -45.76 -0.63
N THR A 60 -42.43 -46.28 -0.36
CA THR A 60 -43.10 -47.24 -1.26
C THR A 60 -43.43 -46.61 -2.61
N GLY A 61 -43.84 -45.34 -2.64
CA GLY A 61 -44.07 -44.59 -3.87
C GLY A 61 -42.81 -44.44 -4.73
N ILE A 62 -41.67 -44.14 -4.10
CA ILE A 62 -40.37 -44.06 -4.80
C ILE A 62 -39.90 -45.44 -5.26
N GLN A 63 -40.00 -46.47 -4.41
CA GLN A 63 -39.57 -47.82 -4.74
C GLN A 63 -40.35 -48.40 -5.93
N ASN A 64 -41.64 -48.11 -6.01
CA ASN A 64 -42.51 -48.57 -7.09
C ASN A 64 -42.62 -47.55 -8.23
N PHE A 65 -41.78 -46.52 -8.25
CA PHE A 65 -41.83 -45.48 -9.27
C PHE A 65 -41.51 -46.06 -10.66
N GLN A 66 -42.48 -45.96 -11.57
CA GLN A 66 -42.32 -46.43 -12.93
C GLN A 66 -41.67 -45.36 -13.80
N ARG A 67 -40.35 -45.45 -13.99
CA ARG A 67 -39.58 -44.54 -14.86
C ARG A 67 -40.16 -44.40 -16.27
N GLY A 68 -40.82 -45.44 -16.79
CA GLY A 68 -41.48 -45.42 -18.11
C GLY A 68 -42.66 -44.45 -18.22
N GLN A 69 -43.22 -43.97 -17.10
CA GLN A 69 -44.26 -42.95 -17.08
C GLN A 69 -43.72 -41.51 -17.16
N LEU A 70 -42.39 -41.33 -17.10
CA LEU A 70 -41.81 -40.01 -17.32
C LEU A 70 -42.13 -39.53 -18.74
N LYS A 71 -42.61 -38.29 -18.84
CA LYS A 71 -42.81 -37.64 -20.14
C LYS A 71 -41.47 -37.56 -20.86
N ARG A 72 -41.45 -37.98 -22.13
CA ARG A 72 -40.31 -37.74 -23.00
C ARG A 72 -40.16 -36.23 -23.16
N THR A 73 -38.94 -35.75 -22.96
CA THR A 73 -38.53 -34.39 -23.27
C THR A 73 -37.34 -34.49 -24.19
N ASP A 74 -37.32 -33.65 -25.22
CA ASP A 74 -36.15 -33.52 -26.08
C ASP A 74 -35.13 -32.66 -25.34
N THR A 75 -33.90 -33.17 -25.25
CA THR A 75 -32.76 -32.46 -24.64
C THR A 75 -31.80 -32.10 -25.76
N GLU A 76 -31.55 -30.81 -25.96
CA GLU A 76 -30.50 -30.35 -26.88
C GLU A 76 -29.16 -30.26 -26.14
N GLU A 77 -28.24 -31.16 -26.44
CA GLU A 77 -26.85 -31.07 -26.02
C GLU A 77 -26.05 -30.29 -27.07
N LYS A 78 -25.70 -29.04 -26.75
CA LYS A 78 -24.84 -28.24 -27.64
C LYS A 78 -23.38 -28.65 -27.47
N GLN A 79 -22.94 -29.59 -28.31
CA GLN A 79 -21.52 -29.81 -28.54
C GLN A 79 -21.03 -28.81 -29.61
N VAL A 80 -20.61 -27.61 -29.20
CA VAL A 80 -20.04 -26.63 -30.13
C VAL A 80 -18.57 -26.99 -30.34
N LEU A 81 -18.20 -27.28 -31.58
CA LEU A 81 -16.80 -27.42 -31.96
C LEU A 81 -16.11 -26.05 -31.90
N PRO A 82 -14.79 -25.99 -31.60
CA PRO A 82 -14.03 -24.75 -31.72
C PRO A 82 -14.22 -24.14 -33.11
N SER A 83 -14.39 -22.83 -33.15
CA SER A 83 -14.49 -22.10 -34.41
C SER A 83 -13.14 -22.08 -35.13
N CYS A 84 -13.13 -21.76 -36.42
CA CYS A 84 -11.88 -21.53 -37.15
C CYS A 84 -11.05 -20.39 -36.55
N GLU A 85 -11.69 -19.41 -35.91
CA GLU A 85 -11.01 -18.30 -35.23
C GLU A 85 -10.29 -18.79 -33.96
N ASP A 86 -10.93 -19.65 -33.16
CA ASP A 86 -10.32 -20.23 -31.96
C ASP A 86 -9.04 -21.00 -32.30
N VAL A 87 -9.08 -21.82 -33.35
CA VAL A 87 -7.92 -22.60 -33.83
C VAL A 87 -6.82 -21.70 -34.37
N ALA A 88 -7.18 -20.61 -35.07
CA ALA A 88 -6.20 -19.67 -35.60
C ALA A 88 -5.49 -18.89 -34.48
N LEU A 89 -6.23 -18.47 -33.46
CA LEU A 89 -5.68 -17.80 -32.27
C LEU A 89 -4.75 -18.74 -31.50
N GLU A 90 -5.15 -20.00 -31.31
CA GLU A 90 -4.32 -21.00 -30.64
C GLU A 90 -3.02 -21.23 -31.40
N ARG A 91 -3.08 -21.38 -32.74
CA ARG A 91 -1.88 -21.53 -33.57
C ARG A 91 -0.95 -20.32 -33.47
N GLN A 92 -1.48 -19.10 -33.53
CA GLN A 92 -0.68 -17.89 -33.37
C GLN A 92 0.00 -17.84 -32.00
N HIS A 93 -0.71 -18.23 -30.94
CA HIS A 93 -0.18 -18.24 -29.59
C HIS A 93 0.94 -19.28 -29.41
N GLU A 94 0.79 -20.47 -29.98
CA GLU A 94 1.84 -21.50 -30.02
C GLU A 94 3.07 -21.02 -30.79
N GLU A 95 2.89 -20.46 -31.99
CA GLU A 95 3.99 -19.90 -32.79
C GLU A 95 4.75 -18.81 -32.03
N PHE A 96 4.04 -17.93 -31.32
CA PHE A 96 4.65 -16.88 -30.51
C PHE A 96 5.46 -17.44 -29.33
N LYS A 97 4.91 -18.42 -28.60
CA LYS A 97 5.61 -19.08 -27.49
C LYS A 97 6.87 -19.78 -27.99
N GLN A 98 6.77 -20.55 -29.08
CA GLN A 98 7.90 -21.23 -29.69
C GLN A 98 8.98 -20.24 -30.16
N GLY A 99 8.58 -19.10 -30.72
CA GLY A 99 9.49 -18.02 -31.10
C GLY A 99 10.28 -17.45 -29.92
N ILE A 100 9.66 -17.33 -28.74
CA ILE A 100 10.34 -16.89 -27.51
C ILE A 100 11.27 -17.99 -26.98
N GLU A 101 10.81 -19.24 -26.91
CA GLU A 101 11.60 -20.36 -26.40
C GLU A 101 12.86 -20.63 -27.24
N SER A 102 12.75 -20.44 -28.56
CA SER A 102 13.87 -20.59 -29.50
C SER A 102 14.70 -19.32 -29.68
N PHE A 103 14.36 -18.22 -28.98
CA PHE A 103 15.06 -16.96 -29.15
C PHE A 103 16.47 -17.02 -28.54
N HIS A 104 17.49 -16.84 -29.38
CA HIS A 104 18.88 -16.76 -28.95
C HIS A 104 19.23 -15.34 -28.51
N ALA A 105 19.62 -15.17 -27.24
CA ALA A 105 20.00 -13.87 -26.68
C ALA A 105 21.17 -13.18 -27.42
N GLU A 106 21.98 -13.92 -28.17
CA GLU A 106 23.04 -13.39 -29.04
C GLU A 106 22.50 -12.50 -30.18
N GLN A 107 21.21 -12.63 -30.52
CA GLN A 107 20.54 -11.76 -31.49
C GLN A 107 20.19 -10.39 -30.89
N LEU A 108 20.30 -10.22 -29.57
CA LEU A 108 20.12 -8.92 -28.94
C LEU A 108 21.32 -8.03 -29.24
N ARG A 109 21.03 -6.76 -29.56
CA ARG A 109 22.07 -5.76 -29.72
C ARG A 109 22.75 -5.50 -28.37
N THR A 110 24.03 -5.85 -28.27
CA THR A 110 24.85 -5.52 -27.10
C THR A 110 25.00 -4.00 -26.99
N VAL A 111 24.62 -3.45 -25.84
CA VAL A 111 24.85 -2.05 -25.47
C VAL A 111 25.84 -2.03 -24.31
N LYS A 112 26.94 -1.31 -24.46
CA LYS A 112 27.89 -1.09 -23.38
C LYS A 112 27.27 -0.09 -22.39
N THR A 113 26.95 -0.56 -21.19
CA THR A 113 26.53 0.31 -20.09
C THR A 113 27.77 0.96 -19.48
N GLU A 114 27.82 2.30 -19.48
CA GLU A 114 28.85 3.05 -18.77
C GLU A 114 28.24 3.64 -17.49
N GLU A 115 28.68 3.14 -16.34
CA GLU A 115 28.34 3.70 -15.04
C GLU A 115 29.11 5.01 -14.85
N LYS A 116 28.41 6.15 -14.89
CA LYS A 116 29.01 7.46 -14.59
C LYS A 116 29.19 7.63 -13.09
N VAL A 117 30.29 7.11 -12.56
CA VAL A 117 30.80 7.51 -11.24
C VAL A 117 31.51 8.84 -11.38
N VAL A 118 30.77 9.95 -11.29
CA VAL A 118 31.36 11.29 -11.19
C VAL A 118 31.62 11.62 -9.73
N LEU A 119 32.87 11.97 -9.41
CA LEU A 119 33.19 12.52 -8.09
C LEU A 119 32.48 13.87 -7.92
N PRO A 120 32.01 14.21 -6.70
CA PRO A 120 31.42 15.51 -6.43
C PRO A 120 32.34 16.64 -6.88
N SER A 121 31.78 17.66 -7.53
CA SER A 121 32.55 18.83 -7.97
C SER A 121 32.97 19.69 -6.77
N LYS A 122 33.92 20.61 -6.98
CA LYS A 122 34.32 21.56 -5.93
C LYS A 122 33.14 22.44 -5.52
N GLU A 123 32.28 22.81 -6.48
CA GLU A 123 31.05 23.55 -6.23
C GLU A 123 30.08 22.76 -5.36
N ASP A 124 29.91 21.47 -5.60
CA ASP A 124 29.03 20.61 -4.81
C ASP A 124 29.52 20.50 -3.36
N ILE A 125 30.82 20.34 -3.17
CA ILE A 125 31.44 20.29 -1.85
C ILE A 125 31.26 21.61 -1.11
N VAL A 126 31.41 22.76 -1.80
CA VAL A 126 31.21 24.08 -1.18
C VAL A 126 29.75 24.27 -0.80
N LYS A 127 28.81 23.91 -1.68
CA LYS A 127 27.36 23.99 -1.40
C LYS A 127 26.98 23.20 -0.16
N GLU A 128 27.56 22.02 0.04
CA GLU A 128 27.33 21.20 1.24
C GLU A 128 28.02 21.74 2.49
N LYS A 129 29.21 22.33 2.36
CA LYS A 129 29.95 22.92 3.50
C LYS A 129 29.32 24.18 4.07
N VAL A 130 28.69 25.02 3.24
CA VAL A 130 28.08 26.29 3.68
C VAL A 130 27.05 26.12 4.81
N PRO A 131 26.01 25.27 4.69
CA PRO A 131 25.04 25.08 5.77
C PRO A 131 25.69 24.50 7.03
N HIS A 132 26.72 23.66 6.89
CA HIS A 132 27.45 23.12 8.03
C HIS A 132 28.22 24.21 8.79
N LEU A 133 28.93 25.09 8.06
CA LEU A 133 29.61 26.25 8.65
C LEU A 133 28.64 27.24 9.29
N ALA A 134 27.49 27.47 8.65
CA ALA A 134 26.45 28.34 9.20
C ALA A 134 25.83 27.77 10.49
N ALA A 135 25.65 26.45 10.58
CA ALA A 135 25.12 25.79 11.78
C ALA A 135 26.07 25.89 12.99
N HIS A 136 27.39 25.92 12.73
CA HIS A 136 28.42 26.03 13.77
C HIS A 136 29.03 27.43 13.86
N PHE A 137 28.35 28.46 13.38
CA PHE A 137 28.83 29.83 13.42
C PHE A 137 28.82 30.38 14.85
N ASP A 138 30.00 30.73 15.38
CA ASP A 138 30.14 31.35 16.70
C ASP A 138 29.91 32.87 16.63
N LYS A 139 28.79 33.33 17.21
CA LYS A 139 28.46 34.75 17.30
C LYS A 139 29.38 35.50 18.27
N GLY A 140 30.05 34.82 19.19
CA GLY A 140 30.96 35.41 20.18
C GLY A 140 32.26 35.94 19.58
N GLU A 141 32.68 35.42 18.43
CA GLU A 141 33.86 35.91 17.70
C GLU A 141 33.60 37.19 16.88
N LEU A 142 32.34 37.65 16.78
CA LEU A 142 32.03 38.89 16.10
C LEU A 142 32.55 40.10 16.89
N HIS A 143 33.41 40.88 16.27
CA HIS A 143 33.83 42.16 16.80
C HIS A 143 32.63 43.12 16.92
N HIS A 144 32.46 43.73 18.09
CA HIS A 144 31.44 44.74 18.30
C HIS A 144 31.72 45.98 17.44
N VAL A 145 30.70 46.45 16.72
CA VAL A 145 30.73 47.71 15.96
C VAL A 145 29.45 48.48 16.28
N GLU A 146 29.59 49.72 16.74
CA GLU A 146 28.46 50.62 16.95
C GLU A 146 27.98 51.20 15.60
N PRO A 147 26.72 50.95 15.19
CA PRO A 147 26.20 51.48 13.94
C PRO A 147 25.90 52.97 14.06
N THR A 148 26.49 53.79 13.19
CA THR A 148 26.18 55.23 13.09
C THR A 148 25.06 55.46 12.06
N VAL A 149 23.86 55.77 12.56
CA VAL A 149 22.72 56.16 11.71
C VAL A 149 22.81 57.66 11.46
N LYS A 150 23.21 58.07 10.25
CA LYS A 150 23.19 59.49 9.84
C LYS A 150 21.78 59.88 9.42
N SER A 151 20.97 60.38 10.35
CA SER A 151 19.63 60.94 10.09
C SER A 151 19.66 62.47 9.88
N GLY A 152 20.52 62.95 8.98
CA GLY A 152 20.55 64.38 8.62
C GLY A 152 19.42 64.74 7.67
N LEU A 153 18.58 65.72 8.03
CA LEU A 153 17.68 66.38 7.09
C LEU A 153 18.51 67.16 6.05
N PRO A 154 18.13 67.18 4.77
CA PRO A 154 18.87 67.91 3.74
C PRO A 154 18.96 69.39 4.10
N THR A 155 20.12 69.98 3.80
CA THR A 155 20.34 71.40 4.10
C THR A 155 19.42 72.29 3.24
N PRO A 156 19.07 73.51 3.70
CA PRO A 156 18.24 74.42 2.92
C PRO A 156 18.77 74.70 1.52
N GLU A 157 20.11 74.71 1.36
CA GLU A 157 20.75 74.91 0.06
C GLU A 157 20.62 73.70 -0.87
N GLU A 158 20.79 72.48 -0.35
CA GLU A 158 20.55 71.25 -1.12
C GLU A 158 19.10 71.16 -1.57
N TYR A 159 18.16 71.48 -0.66
CA TYR A 159 16.73 71.54 -0.98
C TYR A 159 16.41 72.60 -2.04
N ALA A 160 17.00 73.79 -1.93
CA ALA A 160 16.82 74.86 -2.90
C ALA A 160 17.40 74.47 -4.28
N ARG A 161 18.59 73.86 -4.32
CA ARG A 161 19.20 73.35 -5.56
C ARG A 161 18.32 72.31 -6.23
N GLU A 162 17.79 71.37 -5.46
CA GLU A 162 16.89 70.34 -5.99
C GLU A 162 15.60 70.96 -6.55
N LYS A 163 15.03 71.94 -5.84
CA LYS A 163 13.84 72.67 -6.30
C LYS A 163 14.10 73.43 -7.61
N VAL A 164 15.22 74.15 -7.72
CA VAL A 164 15.61 74.85 -8.96
C VAL A 164 15.82 73.86 -10.10
N LYS A 165 16.50 72.74 -9.84
CA LYS A 165 16.70 71.69 -10.85
C LYS A 165 15.38 71.14 -11.36
N SER A 166 14.41 70.93 -10.47
CA SER A 166 13.07 70.48 -10.84
C SER A 166 12.27 71.51 -11.65
N LEU A 167 12.45 72.81 -11.37
CA LEU A 167 11.81 73.89 -12.10
C LEU A 167 12.41 74.06 -13.49
N ALA A 168 13.75 73.99 -13.61
CA ALA A 168 14.46 74.05 -14.88
C ALA A 168 14.03 72.91 -15.81
N ALA A 169 13.82 71.70 -15.28
CA ALA A 169 13.34 70.56 -16.05
C ALA A 169 11.91 70.74 -16.63
N LYS A 170 11.12 71.68 -16.09
CA LYS A 170 9.73 71.94 -16.51
C LYS A 170 9.57 73.23 -17.31
N TYR A 171 10.66 73.91 -17.64
CA TYR A 171 10.62 75.19 -18.35
C TYR A 171 10.28 74.99 -19.83
N ASP A 172 9.31 75.73 -20.36
CA ASP A 172 8.92 75.69 -21.78
C ASP A 172 9.85 76.58 -22.62
N HIS A 173 10.62 75.96 -23.51
CA HIS A 173 11.56 76.64 -24.38
C HIS A 173 10.89 77.54 -25.44
N LYS A 174 9.57 77.47 -25.63
CA LYS A 174 8.84 78.37 -26.54
C LYS A 174 8.80 79.81 -26.05
N GLU A 175 9.00 80.03 -24.74
CA GLU A 175 9.09 81.37 -24.14
C GLU A 175 10.47 82.02 -24.35
N LEU A 176 11.45 81.29 -24.90
CA LEU A 176 12.75 81.86 -25.24
C LEU A 176 12.62 82.73 -26.50
N LYS A 177 13.00 83.99 -26.37
CA LYS A 177 13.10 84.91 -27.52
C LYS A 177 14.19 84.42 -28.47
N HIS A 178 13.84 84.18 -29.74
CA HIS A 178 14.84 83.87 -30.75
C HIS A 178 15.75 85.08 -30.98
N ILE A 179 17.06 84.87 -30.83
CA ILE A 179 18.10 85.82 -31.22
C ILE A 179 18.95 85.11 -32.27
N GLU A 180 19.07 85.68 -33.47
CA GLU A 180 19.98 85.17 -34.49
C GLU A 180 21.42 85.58 -34.13
N PRO A 181 22.34 84.63 -33.92
CA PRO A 181 23.72 84.95 -33.60
C PRO A 181 24.43 85.53 -34.82
N THR A 182 24.94 86.77 -34.71
CA THR A 182 25.82 87.36 -35.72
C THR A 182 27.23 86.80 -35.57
N VAL A 183 27.60 85.82 -36.40
CA VAL A 183 28.96 85.26 -36.44
C VAL A 183 29.84 86.19 -37.27
N LYS A 184 30.78 86.89 -36.63
CA LYS A 184 31.79 87.69 -37.35
C LYS A 184 32.85 86.75 -37.93
N THR A 185 32.82 86.50 -39.22
CA THR A 185 33.89 85.78 -39.95
C THR A 185 34.80 86.78 -40.65
N GLY A 186 35.72 87.39 -39.90
CA GLY A 186 36.89 88.06 -40.47
C GLY A 186 38.08 87.12 -40.36
N VAL A 187 38.65 86.68 -41.48
CA VAL A 187 39.94 85.99 -41.52
C VAL A 187 40.99 87.07 -41.76
N GLU A 188 41.74 87.45 -40.73
CA GLU A 188 42.95 88.26 -40.93
C GLU A 188 44.03 87.36 -41.56
N VAL A 189 44.33 87.60 -42.83
CA VAL A 189 45.49 87.00 -43.50
C VAL A 189 46.72 87.78 -43.03
N ILE A 190 47.55 87.12 -42.22
CA ILE A 190 48.87 87.63 -41.86
C ILE A 190 49.78 87.35 -43.06
N ASP A 191 50.11 88.37 -43.84
CA ASP A 191 51.06 88.28 -44.95
C ASP A 191 52.48 88.32 -44.38
N GLU A 192 53.18 87.17 -44.38
CA GLU A 192 54.61 87.10 -44.08
C GLU A 192 55.41 87.51 -45.31
N SER A 193 55.82 88.77 -45.39
CA SER A 193 56.89 89.18 -46.30
C SER A 193 57.81 90.26 -45.71
N HIS A 194 59.08 89.85 -45.58
CA HIS A 194 60.34 90.56 -45.26
C HIS A 194 60.74 90.69 -43.79
#